data_AF-A0A7S2ACW0-F1
#
_entry.id   AF-A0A7S2ACW0-F1
#
_cell.length_a   1.000
_cell.length_b   1.000
_cell.length_c   1.000
_cell.angle_alpha   90.00
_cell.angle_beta   90.00
_cell.angle_gamma   90.00
#
_symmetry.space_group_name_H-M   'P 1'
#
loop_
_entity.id
_entity.type
_entity.pdbx_description
1 polymer ?
#
loop_
_entity_poly.entity_id
_entity_poly.type
_entity_poly.pdbx_seq_one_letter_code
_entity_poly.pdbx_strand_id
1 'polypeptide(L)'
;ASGVKSTTVREGAWVSEAALWLECSYSGTLTCRTQCELLAIDVPALLSLLKKFPRVRAVNHHYCVAFHKLFTTSHPEEHCDLGVSGEQLLMSMPIDWRLEVMMWLFPADAGGPGLRMMSRRRSTGALHDDLQAEMKSGKAVVTLTNGSLTRTVLL
;
A
#
# COMPACT_ATOMS: atom_id res chain seq x y z
N ALA A 1 30.66 -6.07 -18.35
CA ALA A 1 30.19 -6.53 -17.03
C ALA A 1 29.16 -5.51 -16.53
N SER A 2 27.88 -5.88 -16.45
CA SER A 2 26.87 -5.03 -15.81
C SER A 2 27.16 -5.01 -14.31
N GLY A 3 27.26 -3.81 -13.73
CA GLY A 3 27.46 -3.67 -12.28
C GLY A 3 26.26 -4.25 -11.52
N VAL A 4 26.52 -4.92 -10.40
CA VAL A 4 25.45 -5.38 -9.50
C VAL A 4 24.71 -4.16 -8.96
N LYS A 5 23.42 -4.02 -9.31
CA LYS A 5 22.55 -2.98 -8.76
C LYS A 5 22.22 -3.33 -7.32
N SER A 6 22.50 -2.43 -6.38
CA SER A 6 22.17 -2.60 -4.97
C SER A 6 21.40 -1.39 -4.47
N THR A 7 20.39 -1.65 -3.64
CA THR A 7 19.53 -0.63 -3.03
C THR A 7 19.62 -0.76 -1.52
N THR A 8 19.77 0.37 -0.82
CA THR A 8 19.75 0.39 0.65
C THR A 8 18.33 0.65 1.12
N VAL A 9 17.77 -0.27 1.89
CA VAL A 9 16.47 -0.12 2.56
C VAL A 9 16.65 0.51 3.95
N ARG A 10 15.64 1.24 4.41
CA ARG A 10 15.62 1.96 5.69
C ARG A 10 14.46 1.49 6.55
N GLU A 11 14.41 1.94 7.79
CA GLU A 11 13.27 1.72 8.69
C GLU A 11 11.94 2.11 7.99
N GLY A 12 10.92 1.27 8.18
CA GLY A 12 9.60 1.43 7.55
C GLY A 12 9.50 0.95 6.10
N ALA A 13 10.62 0.56 5.47
CA ALA A 13 10.59 -0.01 4.12
C ALA A 13 10.12 -1.48 4.14
N TRP A 14 9.41 -1.85 3.08
CA TRP A 14 9.05 -3.24 2.79
C TRP A 14 10.11 -3.88 1.91
N VAL A 15 10.29 -5.18 2.08
CA VAL A 15 11.12 -6.04 1.23
C VAL A 15 10.35 -7.32 0.93
N SER A 16 10.45 -7.80 -0.31
CA SER A 16 9.76 -9.02 -0.74
C SER A 16 8.23 -8.94 -0.60
N GLU A 17 7.64 -7.75 -0.79
CA GLU A 17 6.20 -7.56 -0.89
C GLU A 17 5.60 -8.41 -2.03
N ALA A 18 6.32 -8.53 -3.16
CA ALA A 18 5.88 -9.38 -4.26
C ALA A 18 5.62 -10.84 -3.83
N ALA A 19 6.39 -11.35 -2.87
CA ALA A 19 6.25 -12.72 -2.36
C ALA A 19 4.98 -12.92 -1.50
N LEU A 20 4.31 -11.84 -1.08
CA LEU A 20 3.00 -11.93 -0.42
C LEU A 20 1.89 -12.30 -1.39
N TRP A 21 2.03 -11.87 -2.64
CA TRP A 21 0.95 -11.84 -3.63
C TRP A 21 1.17 -12.80 -4.79
N LEU A 22 2.43 -13.07 -5.13
CA LEU A 22 2.84 -13.77 -6.33
C LEU A 22 3.71 -14.98 -5.98
N GLU A 23 3.63 -16.01 -6.81
CA GLU A 23 4.66 -17.05 -6.83
C GLU A 23 5.94 -16.44 -7.43
N CYS A 24 6.84 -15.99 -6.55
CA CYS A 24 8.09 -15.38 -6.94
C CYS A 24 9.24 -16.33 -6.61
N SER A 25 10.05 -16.66 -7.61
CA SER A 25 11.37 -17.21 -7.35
C SER A 25 12.26 -16.09 -6.80
N TYR A 26 12.95 -16.37 -5.69
CA TYR A 26 13.75 -15.38 -4.98
C TYR A 26 14.83 -14.76 -5.88
N SER A 27 14.80 -13.44 -6.06
CA SER A 27 15.66 -12.68 -6.97
C SER A 27 16.57 -11.69 -6.23
N GLY A 28 17.45 -12.14 -5.33
CA GLY A 28 18.43 -11.22 -4.74
C GLY A 28 19.21 -11.70 -3.53
N THR A 29 19.79 -10.77 -2.79
CA THR A 29 20.38 -11.03 -1.46
C THR A 29 20.11 -9.82 -0.59
N LEU A 30 19.41 -10.02 0.54
CA LEU A 30 19.25 -9.00 1.56
C LEU A 30 20.40 -9.14 2.57
N THR A 31 21.29 -8.14 2.62
CA THR A 31 22.42 -8.12 3.56
C THR A 31 22.22 -7.04 4.61
N CYS A 32 22.29 -7.44 5.87
CA CYS A 32 22.24 -6.55 7.01
C CYS A 32 23.60 -5.86 7.22
N ARG A 33 23.65 -4.51 7.16
CA ARG A 33 24.89 -3.73 7.36
C ARG A 33 25.12 -3.33 8.82
N THR A 34 24.04 -3.21 9.58
CA THR A 34 24.01 -2.79 10.98
C THR A 34 22.91 -3.57 11.67
N GLN A 35 23.07 -3.91 12.96
CA GLN A 35 22.03 -4.61 13.70
C GLN A 35 20.66 -3.94 13.53
N CYS A 36 19.66 -4.73 13.15
CA CYS A 36 18.29 -4.28 12.93
C CYS A 36 17.32 -5.40 13.32
N GLU A 37 16.05 -5.03 13.45
CA GLU A 37 14.94 -5.94 13.66
C GLU A 37 14.07 -5.96 12.40
N LEU A 38 13.56 -7.13 12.05
CA LEU A 38 12.68 -7.31 10.89
C LEU A 38 11.33 -7.84 11.37
N LEU A 39 10.26 -7.24 10.86
CA LEU A 39 8.92 -7.80 10.98
C LEU A 39 8.64 -8.65 9.74
N ALA A 40 8.39 -9.94 9.95
CA ALA A 40 8.05 -10.87 8.88
C ALA A 40 6.56 -11.24 8.92
N ILE A 41 5.98 -11.48 7.75
CA ILE A 41 4.60 -11.94 7.60
C ILE A 41 4.61 -13.41 7.18
N ASP A 42 3.94 -14.25 7.96
CA ASP A 42 3.60 -15.62 7.57
C ASP A 42 2.43 -15.56 6.57
N VAL A 43 2.72 -15.81 5.28
CA VAL A 43 1.74 -15.71 4.20
C VAL A 43 0.62 -16.74 4.36
N PRO A 44 0.86 -18.04 4.59
CA PRO A 44 -0.20 -19.00 4.93
C PRO A 44 -1.12 -18.56 6.08
N ALA A 45 -0.55 -18.02 7.16
CA ALA A 45 -1.32 -17.53 8.30
C ALA A 45 -2.15 -16.29 7.92
N LEU A 46 -1.58 -15.34 7.19
CA LEU A 46 -2.27 -14.16 6.67
C LEU A 46 -3.44 -14.56 5.77
N LEU A 47 -3.23 -15.45 4.79
CA LEU A 47 -4.29 -15.91 3.90
C LEU A 47 -5.41 -16.63 4.66
N SER A 48 -5.06 -17.40 5.69
CA SER A 48 -6.04 -18.05 6.57
C SER A 48 -6.85 -17.05 7.39
N LEU A 49 -6.22 -15.97 7.83
CA LEU A 49 -6.88 -14.86 8.52
C LEU A 49 -7.82 -14.09 7.58
N LEU A 50 -7.38 -13.77 6.36
CA LEU A 50 -8.17 -13.04 5.37
C LEU A 50 -9.48 -13.76 5.02
N LYS A 51 -9.50 -15.10 5.02
CA LYS A 51 -10.74 -15.89 4.83
C LYS A 51 -11.84 -15.53 5.84
N LYS A 52 -11.47 -15.08 7.05
CA LYS A 52 -12.41 -14.69 8.11
C LYS A 52 -12.99 -13.29 7.92
N PHE A 53 -12.41 -12.49 7.02
CA PHE A 53 -12.80 -11.10 6.76
C PHE A 53 -13.03 -10.88 5.26
N PRO A 54 -14.19 -11.28 4.71
CA PRO A 54 -14.45 -11.27 3.26
C PRO A 54 -14.22 -9.92 2.59
N ARG A 55 -14.57 -8.81 3.26
CA ARG A 55 -14.35 -7.45 2.76
C ARG A 55 -12.87 -7.11 2.63
N VAL A 56 -12.07 -7.43 3.66
CA VAL A 56 -10.62 -7.22 3.66
C VAL A 56 -9.96 -8.12 2.60
N ARG A 57 -10.41 -9.37 2.48
CA ARG A 57 -9.96 -10.29 1.43
C ARG A 57 -10.22 -9.74 0.03
N ALA A 58 -11.40 -9.18 -0.23
CA ALA A 58 -11.75 -8.62 -1.54
C ALA A 58 -10.84 -7.43 -1.88
N VAL A 59 -10.62 -6.51 -0.93
CA VAL A 59 -9.67 -5.40 -1.09
C VAL A 59 -8.26 -5.92 -1.40
N ASN A 60 -7.76 -6.89 -0.63
CA ASN A 60 -6.44 -7.50 -0.85
C ASN A 60 -6.33 -8.19 -2.22
N HIS A 61 -7.41 -8.81 -2.70
CA HIS A 61 -7.42 -9.40 -4.04
C HIS A 61 -7.25 -8.32 -5.13
N HIS A 62 -7.98 -7.21 -5.03
CA HIS A 62 -7.84 -6.10 -5.99
C HIS A 62 -6.48 -5.40 -5.89
N TYR A 63 -5.94 -5.28 -4.68
CA TYR A 63 -4.56 -4.83 -4.45
C TYR A 63 -3.56 -5.74 -5.16
N CYS A 64 -3.65 -7.05 -4.95
CA CYS A 64 -2.77 -8.05 -5.58
C CYS A 64 -2.84 -7.99 -7.11
N VAL A 65 -4.03 -7.89 -7.71
CA VAL A 65 -4.19 -7.75 -9.16
C VAL A 65 -3.52 -6.47 -9.68
N ALA A 66 -3.71 -5.34 -8.99
CA ALA A 66 -3.07 -4.08 -9.34
C ALA A 66 -1.54 -4.14 -9.20
N PHE A 67 -1.05 -4.73 -8.11
CA PHE A 67 0.37 -4.97 -7.86
C PHE A 67 0.98 -5.81 -8.96
N HIS A 68 0.39 -6.97 -9.27
CA HIS A 68 0.85 -7.86 -10.33
C HIS A 68 0.97 -7.14 -11.67
N LYS A 69 -0.04 -6.35 -12.03
CA LYS A 69 -0.04 -5.56 -13.26
C LYS A 69 1.13 -4.58 -13.30
N LEU A 70 1.36 -3.83 -12.21
CA LEU A 70 2.48 -2.88 -12.16
C LEU A 70 3.83 -3.59 -12.14
N PHE A 71 3.96 -4.65 -11.35
CA PHE A 71 5.19 -5.44 -11.23
C PHE A 71 5.61 -6.02 -12.58
N THR A 72 4.67 -6.58 -13.34
CA THR A 72 4.95 -7.18 -14.67
C THR A 72 5.18 -6.15 -15.77
N THR A 73 4.59 -4.95 -15.67
CA THR A 73 4.72 -3.91 -16.71
C THR A 73 5.86 -2.94 -16.49
N SER A 74 6.28 -2.70 -15.24
CA SER A 74 7.24 -1.64 -14.94
C SER A 74 8.66 -2.03 -15.34
N HIS A 75 9.13 -3.23 -15.01
CA HIS A 75 10.50 -3.69 -15.34
C HIS A 75 10.59 -5.22 -15.43
N PRO A 76 10.24 -5.84 -16.57
CA PRO A 76 10.28 -7.30 -16.73
C PRO A 76 11.68 -7.90 -16.58
N GLU A 77 12.74 -7.10 -16.65
CA GLU A 77 14.12 -7.60 -16.48
C GLU A 77 14.65 -7.47 -15.05
N GLU A 78 14.07 -6.57 -14.23
CA GLU A 78 14.62 -6.29 -12.89
C GLU A 78 13.88 -7.04 -11.77
N HIS A 79 12.65 -7.53 -11.99
CA HIS A 79 11.83 -8.29 -11.01
C HIS A 79 12.01 -7.84 -9.56
N CYS A 80 12.01 -6.52 -9.34
CA CYS A 80 12.26 -5.89 -8.05
C CYS A 80 11.02 -5.10 -7.63
N ASP A 81 10.53 -5.38 -6.43
CA ASP A 81 9.36 -4.73 -5.84
C ASP A 81 9.65 -3.36 -5.23
N LEU A 82 10.93 -3.00 -5.07
CA LEU A 82 11.39 -1.75 -4.44
C LEU A 82 11.08 -0.46 -5.22
N GLY A 83 10.16 -0.49 -6.19
CA GLY A 83 9.81 0.66 -7.05
C GLY A 83 8.32 0.86 -7.28
N VAL A 84 7.44 0.00 -6.73
CA VAL A 84 5.99 0.16 -6.92
C VAL A 84 5.50 1.25 -5.97
N SER A 85 5.14 2.42 -6.50
CA SER A 85 4.58 3.48 -5.66
C SER A 85 3.15 3.12 -5.21
N GLY A 86 2.83 3.42 -3.95
CA GLY A 86 1.50 3.18 -3.39
C GLY A 86 0.42 3.96 -4.16
N GLU A 87 0.75 5.15 -4.65
CA GLU A 87 -0.13 5.98 -5.48
C GLU A 87 -0.46 5.29 -6.81
N GLN A 88 0.55 4.83 -7.55
CA GLN A 88 0.34 4.12 -8.83
C GLN A 88 -0.45 2.83 -8.63
N LEU A 89 -0.19 2.14 -7.52
CA LEU A 89 -0.87 0.92 -7.18
C LEU A 89 -2.36 1.17 -6.91
N LEU A 90 -2.68 2.15 -6.06
CA LEU A 90 -4.07 2.54 -5.80
C LEU A 90 -4.75 3.01 -7.09
N MET A 91 -4.06 3.79 -7.93
CA MET A 91 -4.59 4.20 -9.25
C MET A 91 -4.85 3.03 -10.20
N SER A 92 -4.14 1.91 -10.03
CA SER A 92 -4.33 0.71 -10.85
C SER A 92 -5.49 -0.17 -10.37
N MET A 93 -6.04 0.09 -9.19
CA MET A 93 -7.23 -0.57 -8.67
C MET A 93 -8.51 0.05 -9.24
N PRO A 94 -9.61 -0.72 -9.37
CA PRO A 94 -10.92 -0.14 -9.65
C PRO A 94 -11.32 0.88 -8.59
N ILE A 95 -12.03 1.93 -9.01
CA ILE A 95 -12.33 3.09 -8.15
C ILE A 95 -13.04 2.69 -6.85
N ASP A 96 -14.00 1.77 -6.90
CA ASP A 96 -14.77 1.33 -5.72
C ASP A 96 -13.87 0.70 -4.66
N TRP A 97 -12.88 -0.10 -5.07
CA TRP A 97 -11.95 -0.76 -4.16
C TRP A 97 -10.84 0.16 -3.66
N ARG A 98 -10.39 1.09 -4.51
CA ARG A 98 -9.47 2.15 -4.09
C ARG A 98 -10.13 3.03 -3.03
N LEU A 99 -11.39 3.42 -3.24
CA LEU A 99 -12.18 4.21 -2.29
C LEU A 99 -12.27 3.52 -0.94
N GLU A 100 -12.55 2.22 -0.95
CA GLU A 100 -12.63 1.40 0.27
C GLU A 100 -11.34 1.50 1.10
N VAL A 101 -10.16 1.37 0.47
CA VAL A 101 -8.86 1.52 1.15
C VAL A 101 -8.68 2.93 1.71
N MET A 102 -8.91 3.95 0.87
CA MET A 102 -8.71 5.34 1.29
C MET A 102 -9.64 5.73 2.42
N MET A 103 -10.88 5.24 2.41
CA MET A 103 -11.85 5.50 3.48
C MET A 103 -11.43 4.92 4.83
N TRP A 104 -10.64 3.83 4.86
CA TRP A 104 -10.09 3.31 6.13
C TRP A 104 -9.03 4.24 6.76
N LEU A 105 -8.42 5.12 5.96
CA LEU A 105 -7.49 6.13 6.45
C LEU A 105 -8.19 7.29 7.17
N PHE A 106 -9.49 7.47 6.93
CA PHE A 106 -10.30 8.48 7.59
C PHE A 106 -11.11 7.80 8.70
N PRO A 107 -10.77 8.00 9.98
CA PRO A 107 -11.60 7.48 11.05
C PRO A 107 -12.98 8.13 10.93
N ALA A 108 -14.01 7.32 10.68
CA ALA A 108 -15.38 7.79 10.82
C ALA A 108 -15.54 8.29 12.26
N ASP A 109 -16.01 9.53 12.41
CA ASP A 109 -16.41 10.07 13.70
C ASP A 109 -17.37 9.06 14.35
N ALA A 110 -16.94 8.49 15.47
CA ALA A 110 -17.64 7.51 16.31
C ALA A 110 -17.70 6.04 15.82
N GLY A 111 -16.69 5.24 16.21
CA GLY A 111 -16.93 3.84 16.64
C GLY A 111 -16.28 2.71 15.83
N GLY A 112 -15.60 2.98 14.71
CA GLY A 112 -14.81 1.96 14.02
C GLY A 112 -13.45 1.72 14.68
N PRO A 113 -12.81 0.55 14.48
CA PRO A 113 -11.42 0.28 14.93
C PRO A 113 -10.36 1.07 14.14
N GLY A 114 -10.73 2.23 13.59
CA GLY A 114 -9.86 3.07 12.79
C GLY A 114 -8.69 3.61 13.60
N LEU A 115 -7.55 3.79 12.92
CA LEU A 115 -6.36 4.44 13.44
C LEU A 115 -6.76 5.77 14.10
N ARG A 116 -6.71 5.83 15.43
CA ARG A 116 -6.84 7.07 16.21
C ARG A 116 -5.60 7.93 15.95
N MET A 117 -5.52 8.54 14.77
CA MET A 117 -4.58 9.64 14.57
C MET A 117 -5.03 10.82 15.43
N MET A 118 -4.14 11.25 16.32
CA MET A 118 -4.35 12.39 17.20
C MET A 118 -4.35 13.71 16.41
N SER A 119 -5.41 14.01 15.66
CA SER A 119 -5.62 15.35 15.11
C SER A 119 -6.57 16.14 16.01
N ARG A 120 -5.99 16.93 16.92
CA ARG A 120 -6.69 17.89 17.80
C ARG A 120 -6.97 19.24 17.10
N ARG A 121 -7.33 19.26 15.81
CA ARG A 121 -7.71 20.52 15.13
C ARG A 121 -9.18 20.51 14.72
N ARG A 122 -9.91 21.45 15.34
CA ARG A 122 -11.37 21.62 15.33
C ARG A 122 -11.90 22.32 14.07
N SER A 123 -11.25 22.16 12.93
CA SER A 123 -11.68 22.72 11.66
C SER A 123 -11.55 21.65 10.59
N THR A 124 -12.64 21.37 9.85
CA THR A 124 -12.66 21.03 8.40
C THR A 124 -13.75 20.01 8.00
N GLY A 125 -15.03 20.29 8.23
CA GLY A 125 -16.10 19.49 7.59
C GLY A 125 -16.04 19.62 6.06
N ALA A 126 -15.99 20.87 5.56
CA ALA A 126 -15.95 21.16 4.13
C ALA A 126 -14.72 20.57 3.40
N LEU A 127 -13.51 20.66 3.98
CA LEU A 127 -12.30 20.07 3.36
C LEU A 127 -12.38 18.54 3.27
N HIS A 128 -12.99 17.90 4.26
CA HIS A 128 -13.19 16.46 4.26
C HIS A 128 -14.18 16.05 3.18
N ASP A 129 -15.29 16.79 3.05
CA ASP A 129 -16.30 16.56 2.02
C ASP A 129 -15.74 16.77 0.60
N ASP A 130 -14.97 17.84 0.40
CA ASP A 130 -14.29 18.14 -0.87
C ASP A 130 -13.30 17.02 -1.24
N LEU A 131 -12.46 16.60 -0.28
CA LEU A 131 -11.51 15.50 -0.49
C LEU A 131 -12.23 14.19 -0.81
N GLN A 132 -13.34 13.91 -0.11
CA GLN A 132 -14.13 12.72 -0.38
C GLN A 132 -14.79 12.77 -1.76
N ALA A 133 -15.27 13.94 -2.20
CA ALA A 133 -15.81 14.14 -3.54
C ALA A 133 -14.73 13.93 -4.62
N GLU A 134 -13.52 14.45 -4.40
CA GLU A 134 -12.38 14.24 -5.29
C GLU A 134 -12.00 12.76 -5.41
N MET A 135 -11.88 12.06 -4.28
CA MET A 135 -11.63 10.62 -4.24
C MET A 135 -12.70 9.84 -5.02
N LYS A 136 -13.99 10.18 -4.80
CA LYS A 136 -15.14 9.53 -5.47
C LYS A 136 -15.16 9.78 -6.97
N SER A 137 -14.73 10.96 -7.41
CA SER A 137 -14.56 11.27 -8.83
C SER A 137 -13.28 10.70 -9.44
N GLY A 138 -12.41 10.14 -8.61
CA GLY A 138 -11.11 9.59 -9.00
C GLY A 138 -10.05 10.63 -9.32
N LYS A 139 -10.27 11.91 -8.98
CA LYS A 139 -9.32 13.02 -9.16
C LYS A 139 -8.19 13.01 -8.14
N ALA A 140 -8.35 12.31 -7.03
CA ALA A 140 -7.35 12.24 -5.98
C ALA A 140 -7.18 10.84 -5.42
N VAL A 141 -5.97 10.55 -4.95
CA VAL A 141 -5.62 9.38 -4.16
C VAL A 141 -5.04 9.83 -2.82
N VAL A 142 -5.38 9.14 -1.74
CA VAL A 142 -4.83 9.38 -0.41
C VAL A 142 -4.01 8.17 0.02
N THR A 143 -2.74 8.40 0.33
CA THR A 143 -1.81 7.38 0.84
C THR A 143 -1.35 7.74 2.25
N LEU A 144 -0.87 6.74 3.00
CA LEU A 144 -0.24 6.94 4.30
C LEU A 144 1.24 6.59 4.18
N THR A 145 2.11 7.59 4.31
CA THR A 145 3.56 7.41 4.21
C THR A 145 4.21 7.95 5.48
N ASN A 146 4.95 7.10 6.20
CA ASN A 146 5.63 7.48 7.45
C ASN A 146 4.70 8.16 8.47
N GLY A 147 3.48 7.65 8.60
CA GLY A 147 2.48 8.21 9.51
C GLY A 147 1.89 9.55 9.08
N SER A 148 2.12 9.98 7.84
CA SER A 148 1.54 11.20 7.27
C SER A 148 0.61 10.87 6.10
N LEU A 149 -0.58 11.47 6.09
CA LEU A 149 -1.51 11.35 4.97
C LEU A 149 -1.08 12.27 3.83
N THR A 150 -0.93 11.72 2.64
CA THR A 150 -0.58 12.44 1.43
C THR A 150 -1.73 12.38 0.45
N ARG A 151 -2.21 13.54 -0.02
CA ARG A 151 -3.19 13.66 -1.10
C ARG A 151 -2.45 13.91 -2.42
N THR A 152 -2.59 13.01 -3.37
CA THR A 152 -2.05 13.12 -4.73
C THR A 152 -3.17 13.42 -5.70
N VAL A 153 -3.10 14.58 -6.38
CA VAL A 153 -4.08 14.98 -7.41
C VAL A 153 -3.64 14.45 -8.76
N LEU A 154 -4.57 13.86 -9.49
CA LEU A 154 -4.35 13.31 -10.82
C LEU A 154 -4.71 14.39 -11.84
N LEU A 155 -3.72 14.82 -12.63
CA LEU A 155 -3.88 15.78 -13.72
C LEU A 155 -4.30 15.09 -15.02
#